data_AF-A0A950QVJ5-F1
#
_entry.id   AF-A0A950QVJ5-F1
#
_cell.length_a   1.000
_cell.length_b   1.000
_cell.length_c   1.000
_cell.angle_alpha   90.00
_cell.angle_beta   90.00
_cell.angle_gamma   90.00
#
_symmetry.space_group_name_H-M   'P 1'
#
loop_
_entity.id
_entity.type
_entity.pdbx_description
1 polymer ?
#
loop_
_entity_poly.entity_id
_entity_poly.type
_entity_poly.pdbx_seq_one_letter_code
_entity_poly.pdbx_strand_id
1 'polypeptide(L)'
;MTNARAWIPWAALGAAVFAVSLAIQAPAVLIEPVLRRNVPVVSVSGTDGTLWQGKTTVQWMGGGSGTRVEWRVRPLALFKGRAVVALKLAGDLGGSAMVALDGLKRQVEIDGDVAPSGAAPGLEPFLDFAGPDLGGGRRKITFVGPLPPLSLL
;
A
#
# COMPACT_ATOMS: atom_id res chain seq x y z
N MET A 1 -35.44 36.80 -16.49
CA MET A 1 -34.35 35.91 -16.92
C MET A 1 -33.44 35.66 -15.74
N THR A 2 -33.70 34.60 -14.98
CA THR A 2 -32.95 34.23 -13.77
C THR A 2 -31.60 33.65 -14.19
N ASN A 3 -30.52 34.20 -13.63
CA ASN A 3 -29.14 33.89 -13.98
C ASN A 3 -28.83 32.40 -13.82
N ALA A 4 -28.81 31.68 -14.94
CA ALA A 4 -28.42 30.26 -15.05
C ALA A 4 -26.94 29.99 -14.71
N ARG A 5 -26.25 30.90 -14.03
CA ARG A 5 -24.83 30.82 -13.66
C ARG A 5 -24.62 30.62 -12.16
N ALA A 6 -25.65 30.87 -11.33
CA ALA A 6 -25.55 30.79 -9.87
C ALA A 6 -25.53 29.34 -9.33
N TRP A 7 -25.96 28.34 -10.10
CA TRP A 7 -26.00 26.92 -9.67
C TRP A 7 -24.69 26.16 -9.90
N ILE A 8 -23.86 26.62 -10.84
CA ILE A 8 -22.55 26.03 -11.17
C ILE A 8 -21.63 25.91 -9.94
N PRO A 9 -21.45 26.95 -9.08
CA PRO A 9 -20.60 26.81 -7.90
C PRO A 9 -21.16 25.80 -6.89
N TRP A 10 -22.48 25.71 -6.75
CA TRP A 10 -23.11 24.71 -5.86
C TRP A 10 -22.98 23.30 -6.39
N ALA A 11 -23.12 23.11 -7.70
CA ALA A 11 -22.90 21.83 -8.36
C ALA A 11 -21.42 21.39 -8.25
N ALA A 12 -20.48 22.33 -8.44
CA ALA A 12 -19.05 22.08 -8.26
C ALA A 12 -18.71 21.71 -6.81
N LEU A 13 -19.32 22.40 -5.84
CA LEU A 13 -19.18 22.07 -4.42
C LEU A 13 -19.71 20.67 -4.12
N GLY A 14 -20.90 20.33 -4.62
CA GLY A 14 -21.49 19.00 -4.46
C GLY A 14 -20.62 17.90 -5.07
N ALA A 15 -20.09 18.13 -6.27
CA ALA A 15 -19.15 17.22 -6.93
C ALA A 15 -17.85 17.06 -6.15
N ALA A 16 -17.29 18.15 -5.60
CA ALA A 16 -16.09 18.09 -4.78
C ALA A 16 -16.31 17.29 -3.48
N VAL A 17 -17.42 17.53 -2.77
CA VAL A 17 -17.79 16.78 -1.56
C VAL A 17 -18.00 15.30 -1.89
N PHE A 18 -18.68 15.01 -2.99
CA PHE A 18 -18.90 13.64 -3.45
C PHE A 18 -17.57 12.93 -3.77
N ALA A 19 -16.66 13.60 -4.48
CA ALA A 19 -15.33 13.06 -4.79
C ALA A 19 -14.50 12.80 -3.53
N VAL A 20 -14.53 13.71 -2.56
CA VAL A 20 -13.86 13.52 -1.26
C VAL A 20 -14.47 12.34 -0.51
N SER A 21 -15.80 12.21 -0.51
CA SER A 21 -16.48 11.08 0.13
C SER A 21 -16.09 9.75 -0.51
N LEU A 22 -16.01 9.70 -1.84
CA LEU A 22 -15.51 8.53 -2.58
C LEU A 22 -14.07 8.20 -2.22
N ALA A 23 -13.19 9.20 -2.16
CA ALA A 23 -11.80 8.99 -1.78
C ALA A 23 -11.68 8.43 -0.35
N ILE A 24 -12.46 8.94 0.60
CA ILE A 24 -12.46 8.46 2.00
C ILE A 24 -13.01 7.04 2.11
N GLN A 25 -14.07 6.70 1.37
CA GLN A 25 -14.76 5.41 1.46
C GLN A 25 -14.24 4.36 0.46
N ALA A 26 -13.17 4.67 -0.26
CA ALA A 26 -12.65 3.79 -1.30
C ALA A 26 -12.32 2.39 -0.73
N PRO A 27 -12.96 1.32 -1.25
CA PRO A 27 -12.79 -0.02 -0.69
C PRO A 27 -11.40 -0.58 -0.98
N ALA A 28 -10.87 -1.35 -0.03
CA ALA A 28 -9.57 -2.01 -0.11
C ALA A 28 -9.43 -2.93 -1.35
N VAL A 29 -10.54 -3.53 -1.79
CA VAL A 29 -10.61 -4.47 -2.93
C VAL A 29 -10.09 -3.86 -4.24
N LEU A 30 -10.10 -2.53 -4.38
CA LEU A 30 -9.55 -1.85 -5.55
C LEU A 30 -8.04 -2.10 -5.76
N ILE A 31 -7.32 -2.54 -4.73
CA ILE A 31 -5.89 -2.85 -4.80
C ILE A 31 -5.63 -4.20 -5.51
N GLU A 32 -6.57 -5.15 -5.44
CA GLU A 32 -6.39 -6.49 -6.01
C GLU A 32 -6.02 -6.53 -7.49
N PRO A 33 -6.74 -5.83 -8.41
CA PRO A 33 -6.38 -5.84 -9.83
C PRO A 33 -5.00 -5.25 -10.10
N VAL A 34 -4.59 -4.22 -9.34
CA VAL A 34 -3.27 -3.58 -9.46
C VAL A 34 -2.17 -4.56 -9.04
N LEU A 35 -2.37 -5.30 -7.95
CA LEU A 35 -1.42 -6.32 -7.50
C LEU A 35 -1.34 -7.50 -8.47
N ARG A 36 -2.47 -8.00 -8.96
CA ARG A 36 -2.48 -9.11 -9.94
C ARG A 36 -1.76 -8.75 -11.23
N ARG A 37 -1.84 -7.49 -11.67
CA ARG A 37 -1.18 -7.00 -12.89
C ARG A 37 0.34 -6.84 -12.71
N ASN A 38 0.77 -6.30 -11.56
CA ASN A 38 2.18 -5.97 -11.33
C ASN A 38 2.98 -7.11 -10.67
N VAL A 39 2.32 -8.02 -9.96
CA VAL A 39 2.97 -9.12 -9.23
C VAL A 39 2.18 -10.41 -9.46
N PRO A 40 2.28 -11.01 -10.67
CA PRO A 40 1.48 -12.18 -11.04
C PRO A 40 1.82 -13.43 -10.22
N VAL A 41 2.99 -13.47 -9.57
CA VAL A 41 3.46 -14.60 -8.74
C VAL A 41 2.75 -14.69 -7.38
N VAL A 42 1.84 -13.76 -7.08
CA VAL A 42 1.17 -13.63 -5.79
C VAL A 42 -0.35 -13.74 -5.95
N SER A 43 -0.96 -14.61 -5.17
CA SER A 43 -2.40 -14.69 -4.97
C SER A 43 -2.82 -13.80 -3.80
N VAL A 44 -3.82 -12.95 -4.02
CA VAL A 44 -4.37 -12.04 -3.01
C VAL A 44 -5.79 -12.50 -2.70
N SER A 45 -6.11 -12.64 -1.41
CA SER A 45 -7.42 -13.09 -0.94
C SER A 45 -7.78 -12.49 0.42
N GLY A 46 -9.09 -12.44 0.73
CA GLY A 46 -9.56 -11.95 2.02
C GLY A 46 -9.29 -10.47 2.27
N THR A 47 -9.30 -9.65 1.21
CA THR A 47 -9.14 -8.20 1.30
C THR A 47 -10.34 -7.57 1.97
N ASP A 48 -10.09 -6.81 3.03
CA ASP A 48 -11.14 -6.20 3.85
C ASP A 48 -10.70 -4.80 4.31
N GLY A 49 -11.68 -3.90 4.49
CA GLY A 49 -11.48 -2.50 4.87
C GLY A 49 -11.45 -1.51 3.70
N THR A 50 -10.71 -0.43 3.88
CA THR A 50 -10.60 0.70 2.93
C THR A 50 -9.19 0.83 2.37
N LEU A 51 -9.01 1.63 1.32
CA LEU A 51 -7.68 2.01 0.84
C LEU A 51 -6.81 2.63 1.94
N TRP A 52 -7.42 3.31 2.91
CA TRP A 52 -6.70 3.94 4.02
C TRP A 52 -6.35 2.98 5.14
N GLN A 53 -7.21 2.03 5.44
CA GLN A 53 -6.95 1.03 6.46
C GLN A 53 -7.62 -0.27 6.07
N GLY A 54 -6.81 -1.30 5.89
CA GLY A 54 -7.29 -2.60 5.46
C GLY A 54 -6.33 -3.71 5.81
N LYS A 55 -6.77 -4.92 5.50
CA LYS A 55 -6.00 -6.15 5.64
C LYS A 55 -6.23 -7.01 4.41
N THR A 56 -5.23 -7.76 4.00
CA THR A 56 -5.36 -8.76 2.95
C THR A 56 -4.43 -9.94 3.25
N THR A 57 -4.71 -11.09 2.66
CA THR A 57 -3.85 -12.26 2.75
C THR A 57 -3.18 -12.49 1.42
N VAL A 58 -1.87 -12.53 1.46
CA VAL A 58 -0.97 -12.64 0.31
C VAL A 58 -0.33 -14.02 0.35
N GLN A 59 -0.54 -14.83 -0.67
CA GLN A 59 0.02 -16.17 -0.78
C GLN A 59 0.86 -16.29 -2.06
N TRP A 60 2.06 -16.85 -1.96
CA TRP A 60 2.93 -17.03 -3.12
C TRP A 60 2.46 -18.23 -3.95
N MET A 61 2.44 -18.10 -5.28
CA MET A 61 2.01 -19.19 -6.18
C MET A 61 2.98 -20.40 -6.20
N GLY A 62 4.09 -20.35 -5.47
CA GLY A 62 5.06 -21.44 -5.33
C GLY A 62 5.12 -22.12 -3.95
N GLY A 63 4.30 -21.68 -2.99
CA GLY A 63 4.33 -22.20 -1.61
C GLY A 63 3.99 -21.13 -0.56
N GLY A 64 3.87 -21.54 0.70
CA GLY A 64 3.52 -20.67 1.82
C GLY A 64 2.07 -20.81 2.29
N SER A 65 1.87 -20.67 3.61
CA SER A 65 0.57 -20.73 4.26
C SER A 65 -0.23 -19.41 4.13
N GLY A 66 0.41 -18.35 3.68
CA GLY A 66 -0.16 -17.02 3.50
C GLY A 66 0.39 -16.02 4.50
N THR A 67 0.71 -14.82 4.02
CA THR A 67 1.10 -13.68 4.84
C THR A 67 -0.04 -12.69 4.89
N ARG A 68 -0.55 -12.42 6.09
CA ARG A 68 -1.47 -11.33 6.33
C ARG A 68 -0.71 -10.01 6.27
N VAL A 69 -1.14 -9.14 5.38
CA VAL A 69 -0.64 -7.79 5.21
C VAL A 69 -1.72 -6.84 5.70
N GLU A 70 -1.43 -6.11 6.77
CA GLU A 70 -2.27 -5.03 7.27
C GLU A 70 -1.63 -3.69 6.90
N TRP A 71 -2.42 -2.77 6.35
CA TRP A 71 -1.95 -1.44 6.03
C TRP A 71 -2.77 -0.37 6.73
N ARG A 72 -2.11 0.72 7.08
CA ARG A 72 -2.73 1.93 7.62
C ARG A 72 -2.03 3.16 7.06
N VAL A 73 -2.74 3.86 6.19
CA VAL A 73 -2.39 5.14 5.62
C VAL A 73 -2.85 6.26 6.55
N ARG A 74 -2.02 7.29 6.73
CA ARG A 74 -2.37 8.49 7.49
C ARG A 74 -2.77 9.63 6.54
N PRO A 75 -4.08 9.80 6.23
CA PRO A 75 -4.53 10.79 5.24
C PRO A 75 -4.23 12.23 5.66
N LEU A 76 -4.18 12.52 6.96
CA LEU A 76 -3.85 13.86 7.47
C LEU A 76 -2.46 14.35 7.05
N ALA A 77 -1.53 13.43 6.78
CA ALA A 77 -0.20 13.80 6.30
C ALA A 77 -0.24 14.35 4.86
N LEU A 78 -1.26 14.00 4.06
CA LEU A 78 -1.40 14.48 2.68
C LEU A 78 -1.56 15.99 2.62
N PHE A 79 -2.16 16.62 3.64
CA PHE A 79 -2.25 18.08 3.75
C PHE A 79 -0.88 18.75 3.89
N LYS A 80 0.15 18.01 4.30
CA LYS A 80 1.55 18.47 4.34
C LYS A 80 2.34 18.05 3.09
N GLY A 81 1.67 17.52 2.06
CA GLY A 81 2.30 16.98 0.86
C GLY A 81 3.00 15.63 1.06
N ARG A 82 2.72 14.91 2.16
CA ARG A 82 3.38 13.64 2.50
C ARG A 82 2.35 12.53 2.73
N ALA A 83 2.39 11.44 1.99
CA ALA A 83 1.60 10.25 2.33
C ALA A 83 2.47 9.30 3.16
N VAL A 84 1.93 8.77 4.26
CA VAL A 84 2.64 7.75 5.05
C VAL A 84 1.75 6.54 5.19
N VAL A 85 2.27 5.38 4.81
CA VAL A 85 1.63 4.07 4.88
C VAL A 85 2.43 3.19 5.82
N ALA A 86 1.81 2.76 6.92
CA ALA A 86 2.37 1.73 7.78
C ALA A 86 1.86 0.37 7.32
N LEU A 87 2.77 -0.57 7.12
CA LEU A 87 2.52 -1.95 6.74
C LEU A 87 2.96 -2.86 7.89
N LYS A 88 2.14 -3.87 8.17
CA LYS A 88 2.45 -4.93 9.13
C LYS A 88 2.23 -6.28 8.48
N LEU A 89 3.21 -7.16 8.63
CA LEU A 89 3.23 -8.50 8.07
C LEU A 89 3.10 -9.50 9.21
N ALA A 90 2.24 -10.51 9.05
CA ALA A 90 2.10 -11.63 9.97
C ALA A 90 1.75 -12.92 9.22
N GLY A 91 2.36 -14.05 9.57
CA GLY A 91 2.20 -15.32 8.87
C GLY A 91 3.56 -15.85 8.44
N ASP A 92 3.71 -16.31 7.20
CA ASP A 92 5.01 -16.78 6.69
C ASP A 92 6.11 -15.71 6.77
N LEU A 93 5.73 -14.43 6.61
CA LEU A 93 6.58 -13.27 6.86
C LEU A 93 6.03 -12.47 8.05
N GLY A 94 6.89 -12.20 9.02
CA GLY A 94 6.65 -11.28 10.12
C GLY A 94 7.47 -10.01 9.93
N GLY A 95 6.89 -8.85 10.23
CA GLY A 95 7.64 -7.60 10.10
C GLY A 95 6.79 -6.36 10.06
N SER A 96 7.46 -5.22 9.93
CA SER A 96 6.82 -3.93 9.77
C SER A 96 7.58 -3.09 8.77
N ALA A 97 6.86 -2.36 7.92
CA ALA A 97 7.45 -1.42 6.99
C ALA A 97 6.67 -0.11 7.00
N MET A 98 7.37 0.99 6.83
CA MET A 98 6.78 2.30 6.66
C MET A 98 7.19 2.83 5.29
N VAL A 99 6.18 3.16 4.48
CA VAL A 99 6.36 3.79 3.18
C VAL A 99 5.93 5.24 3.29
N ALA A 100 6.84 6.17 3.07
CA ALA A 100 6.58 7.59 2.99
C ALA A 100 6.74 8.07 1.55
N LEU A 101 5.69 8.70 1.01
CA LEU A 101 5.70 9.37 -0.28
C LEU A 101 5.76 10.87 0.01
N ASP A 102 6.85 11.53 -0.36
CA ASP A 102 7.03 12.97 -0.24
C ASP A 102 6.78 13.61 -1.61
N GLY A 103 5.62 14.24 -1.78
CA GLY A 103 5.22 14.89 -3.02
C GLY A 103 6.02 16.17 -3.31
N LEU A 104 6.52 16.84 -2.27
CA LEU A 104 7.35 18.05 -2.42
C LEU A 104 8.73 17.70 -2.94
N LYS A 105 9.34 16.63 -2.39
CA LYS A 105 10.65 16.13 -2.82
C LYS A 105 10.58 15.19 -4.03
N ARG A 106 9.37 14.76 -4.40
CA ARG A 106 9.11 13.70 -5.40
C ARG A 106 9.88 12.42 -5.10
N GLN A 107 9.94 12.05 -3.82
CA GLN A 107 10.66 10.88 -3.33
C GLN A 107 9.72 9.88 -2.67
N VAL A 108 10.10 8.61 -2.77
CA VAL A 108 9.56 7.52 -1.97
C VAL A 108 10.66 7.03 -1.03
N GLU A 109 10.31 6.90 0.24
CA GLU A 109 11.14 6.36 1.30
C GLU A 109 10.43 5.13 1.85
N ILE A 110 11.14 4.00 1.89
CA ILE A 110 10.67 2.75 2.46
C ILE A 110 11.67 2.38 3.54
N ASP A 111 11.20 2.21 4.76
CA ASP A 111 12.00 1.74 5.89
C ASP A 111 11.25 0.66 6.65
N GLY A 112 11.88 -0.48 6.90
CA GLY A 112 11.23 -1.58 7.56
C GLY A 112 12.13 -2.77 7.86
N ASP A 113 11.56 -3.73 8.57
CA ASP A 113 12.15 -5.02 8.84
C ASP A 113 11.19 -6.15 8.41
N VAL A 114 11.77 -7.21 7.86
CA VAL A 114 11.04 -8.42 7.53
C VAL A 114 11.83 -9.63 8.03
N ALA A 115 11.14 -10.63 8.53
CA ALA A 115 11.70 -11.87 9.01
C ALA A 115 10.79 -13.01 8.57
N PRO A 116 11.35 -14.14 8.10
CA PRO A 116 10.58 -15.35 7.91
C PRO A 116 10.11 -15.86 9.28
N SER A 117 8.84 -16.20 9.37
CA SER A 117 8.25 -16.86 10.53
C SER A 117 7.97 -18.31 10.11
N GLY A 118 9.03 -19.13 10.19
CA GLY A 118 9.02 -20.54 9.80
C GLY A 118 9.69 -20.86 8.46
N ALA A 119 9.65 -22.15 8.08
CA ALA A 119 10.14 -22.66 6.81
C ALA A 119 9.04 -22.57 5.76
N ALA A 120 8.82 -21.39 5.20
CA ALA A 120 7.94 -21.21 4.05
C ALA A 120 8.78 -21.35 2.76
N PRO A 121 8.72 -22.50 2.06
CA PRO A 121 9.47 -22.72 0.83
C PRO A 121 9.03 -21.72 -0.25
N GLY A 122 9.99 -21.20 -1.03
CA GLY A 122 9.72 -20.24 -2.10
C GLY A 122 9.82 -18.78 -1.70
N LEU A 123 10.14 -18.47 -0.43
CA LEU A 123 10.45 -17.11 0.01
C LEU A 123 11.90 -16.71 -0.25
N GLU A 124 12.79 -17.65 -0.60
CA GLU A 124 14.21 -17.36 -0.79
C GLU A 124 14.48 -16.21 -1.77
N PRO A 125 13.83 -16.12 -2.95
CA PRO A 125 14.07 -15.02 -3.89
C PRO A 125 13.70 -13.66 -3.31
N PHE A 126 12.63 -13.59 -2.52
CA PHE A 126 12.22 -12.35 -1.85
C PHE A 126 13.17 -11.99 -0.72
N LEU A 127 13.59 -12.98 0.08
CA LEU A 127 14.54 -12.77 1.15
C LEU A 127 15.87 -12.25 0.59
N ASP A 128 16.40 -12.85 -0.47
CA ASP A 128 17.61 -12.39 -1.15
C ASP A 128 17.50 -10.97 -1.69
N PHE A 129 16.32 -10.58 -2.20
CA PHE A 129 16.05 -9.19 -2.58
C PHE A 129 15.99 -8.24 -1.38
N ALA A 130 15.44 -8.68 -0.25
CA ALA A 130 15.24 -7.84 0.94
C ALA A 130 16.54 -7.40 1.63
N GLY A 131 17.69 -7.97 1.24
CA GLY A 131 19.01 -7.59 1.73
C GLY A 131 19.66 -8.64 2.63
N PRO A 132 20.82 -8.35 3.23
CA PRO A 132 21.54 -9.32 4.06
C PRO A 132 20.77 -9.67 5.35
N ASP A 133 20.94 -10.91 5.83
CA ASP A 133 20.43 -11.35 7.13
C ASP A 133 21.22 -10.67 8.27
N LEU A 134 20.50 -9.97 9.15
CA LEU A 134 21.03 -9.29 10.33
C LEU A 134 21.00 -10.19 11.58
N GLY A 135 20.61 -11.45 11.43
CA GLY A 135 20.51 -12.44 12.48
C GLY A 135 19.07 -12.90 12.70
N GLY A 136 18.87 -14.21 12.87
CA GLY A 136 17.55 -14.81 13.06
C GLY A 136 16.62 -14.70 11.85
N GLY A 137 17.18 -14.54 10.65
CA GLY A 137 16.42 -14.35 9.40
C GLY A 137 15.90 -12.93 9.18
N ARG A 138 16.17 -11.98 10.09
CA ARG A 138 15.67 -10.61 10.00
C ARG A 138 16.47 -9.82 8.96
N ARG A 139 15.78 -9.19 8.03
CA ARG A 139 16.36 -8.37 6.95
C ARG A 139 15.80 -6.95 7.05
N LYS A 140 16.68 -5.96 7.00
CA LYS A 140 16.29 -4.54 7.00
C LYS A 140 16.13 -4.06 5.57
N ILE A 141 14.97 -3.49 5.27
CA ILE A 141 14.65 -2.90 3.98
C ILE A 141 14.73 -1.39 4.13
N THR A 142 15.69 -0.76 3.46
CA THR A 142 15.77 0.69 3.37
C THR A 142 15.94 1.08 1.91
N PHE A 143 14.98 1.83 1.38
CA PHE A 143 15.02 2.35 0.02
C PHE A 143 14.61 3.81 0.00
N VAL A 144 15.40 4.66 -0.65
CA VAL A 144 15.05 6.04 -0.93
C VAL A 144 15.25 6.27 -2.42
N GLY A 145 14.18 6.60 -3.13
CA GLY A 145 14.21 6.74 -4.58
C GLY A 145 13.21 7.77 -5.09
N PRO A 146 13.25 8.08 -6.39
CA PRO A 146 12.25 8.93 -7.01
C PRO A 146 10.86 8.26 -6.99
N LEU A 147 9.81 9.05 -6.86
CA LEU A 147 8.43 8.59 -7.00
C LEU A 147 8.23 7.94 -8.38
N PRO A 148 7.72 6.70 -8.46
CA PRO A 148 7.50 6.03 -9.74
C PRO A 148 6.44 6.78 -10.57
N PRO A 149 6.53 6.74 -11.91
CA PRO A 149 5.58 7.40 -12.78
C PRO A 149 4.17 6.80 -12.62
N LEU A 150 3.15 7.66 -12.61
CA LEU A 150 1.73 7.28 -12.43
C LEU A 150 1.20 6.33 -13.52
N SER A 151 1.95 6.11 -14.61
CA SER A 151 1.61 5.15 -15.67
C SER A 151 1.73 3.68 -15.27
N LEU A 152 2.22 3.39 -14.06
CA LEU A 152 2.42 2.03 -13.52
C LEU A 152 1.34 1.61 -12.51
N LEU A 153 0.38 2.49 -12.18
CA LEU A 153 -0.79 2.21 -11.33
C LEU A 153 -2.01 1.91 -12.21
#